data_AF-A0A8T4RUQ4-F1
#
_entry.id   AF-A0A8T4RUQ4-F1
#
_cell.length_a   1.000
_cell.length_b   1.000
_cell.length_c   1.000
_cell.angle_alpha   90.00
_cell.angle_beta   90.00
_cell.angle_gamma   90.00
#
_symmetry.space_group_name_H-M   'P 1'
#
loop_
_entity.id
_entity.type
_entity.pdbx_description
1 polymer ?
#
loop_
_entity_poly.entity_id
_entity_poly.type
_entity_poly.pdbx_seq_one_letter_code
_entity_poly.pdbx_strand_id
1 'polypeptide(L)'
;MFSSLKKEFDKPSEAVPEELFPPCIKLILAGLKDGRKRAVFILINFLKSAGWDYDTIEEKLIAWNKKNGGPLREVTLKGQLRYHKAQQKEMLPPNCEAKQYYVEMGVCQPDHLCSKIKNPVNYALRKAQFLRMQEQKAKKGKRISKKDSLSPKIVENKTGNE
;
A
#
# COMPACT_ATOMS: atom_id res chain seq x y z
N MET A 1 28.66 3.47 -21.52
CA MET A 1 28.14 3.84 -20.19
C MET A 1 26.63 3.67 -20.20
N PHE A 2 26.10 2.63 -19.56
CA PHE A 2 24.65 2.47 -19.45
C PHE A 2 24.12 3.45 -18.41
N SER A 3 23.51 4.54 -18.89
CA SER A 3 22.77 5.47 -18.05
C SER A 3 21.66 4.70 -17.34
N SER A 4 21.85 4.47 -16.04
CA SER A 4 20.85 3.87 -15.18
C SER A 4 19.69 4.86 -15.07
N LEU A 5 18.66 4.69 -15.92
CA LEU A 5 17.39 5.38 -15.79
C LEU A 5 16.87 5.13 -14.37
N LYS A 6 16.98 6.13 -13.49
CA LYS A 6 16.33 6.11 -12.20
C LYS A 6 14.83 6.06 -12.49
N LYS A 7 14.21 4.88 -12.34
CA LYS A 7 12.75 4.78 -12.29
C LYS A 7 12.30 5.65 -11.12
N GLU A 8 11.64 6.76 -11.43
CA GLU A 8 10.93 7.52 -10.42
C GLU A 8 9.90 6.59 -9.77
N PHE A 9 9.78 6.70 -8.45
CA PHE A 9 8.81 5.91 -7.70
C PHE A 9 7.42 6.41 -8.07
N ASP A 10 6.66 5.59 -8.79
CA ASP A 10 5.30 5.94 -9.19
C ASP A 10 4.34 5.69 -8.01
N LYS A 11 3.85 6.78 -7.43
CA LYS A 11 2.95 6.75 -6.28
C LYS A 11 1.57 6.26 -6.72
N PRO A 12 0.89 5.39 -5.96
CA PRO A 12 -0.43 4.91 -6.35
C PRO A 12 -1.45 6.06 -6.37
N SER A 13 -2.36 6.00 -7.35
CA SER A 13 -3.47 6.96 -7.52
C SER A 13 -4.48 7.00 -6.36
N GLU A 14 -4.55 5.91 -5.60
CA GLU A 14 -5.40 5.76 -4.42
C GLU A 14 -4.56 5.19 -3.29
N ALA A 15 -4.89 5.56 -2.05
CA ALA A 15 -4.24 5.03 -0.87
C ALA A 15 -4.41 3.50 -0.80
N VAL A 16 -3.30 2.79 -0.59
CA VAL A 16 -3.32 1.35 -0.39
C VAL A 16 -3.98 1.07 0.98
N PRO A 17 -5.01 0.21 1.04
CA PRO A 17 -5.70 -0.09 2.29
C PRO A 17 -4.88 -1.02 3.19
N GLU A 18 -5.12 -0.95 4.50
CA GLU A 18 -4.26 -1.58 5.53
C GLU A 18 -4.22 -3.11 5.44
N GLU A 19 -5.26 -3.72 4.89
CA GLU A 19 -5.37 -5.17 4.69
C GLU A 19 -4.24 -5.68 3.78
N LEU A 20 -3.73 -4.81 2.90
CA LEU A 20 -2.66 -5.13 1.96
C LEU A 20 -1.26 -4.85 2.51
N PHE A 21 -1.15 -4.31 3.72
CA PHE A 21 0.14 -4.00 4.32
C PHE A 21 0.94 -5.27 4.64
N PRO A 22 2.29 -5.17 4.64
CA PRO A 22 3.14 -6.28 5.04
C PRO A 22 2.99 -6.60 6.54
N PRO A 23 3.33 -7.83 6.96
CA PRO A 23 3.25 -8.25 8.35
C PRO A 23 3.95 -7.30 9.33
N CYS A 24 5.14 -6.81 8.98
CA CYS A 24 5.90 -5.91 9.85
C CYS A 24 5.21 -4.57 10.12
N ILE A 25 4.54 -3.99 9.12
CA ILE A 25 3.79 -2.75 9.30
C ILE A 25 2.52 -3.02 10.11
N LYS A 26 1.84 -4.14 9.88
CA LYS A 26 0.67 -4.54 10.68
C LYS A 26 1.03 -4.74 12.15
N LEU A 27 2.17 -5.37 12.44
CA LEU A 27 2.68 -5.54 13.80
C LEU A 27 3.04 -4.20 14.45
N ILE A 28 3.68 -3.28 13.71
CA ILE A 28 3.89 -1.91 14.20
C ILE A 28 2.54 -1.28 14.56
N LEU A 29 1.55 -1.34 13.66
CA LEU A 29 0.22 -0.73 13.84
C LEU A 29 -0.61 -1.35 14.97
N ALA A 30 -0.33 -2.59 15.36
CA ALA A 30 -0.93 -3.25 16.53
C ALA A 30 -0.44 -2.65 17.86
N GLY A 31 0.70 -1.96 17.85
CA GLY A 31 1.28 -1.27 19.00
C GLY A 31 2.66 -1.81 19.36
N LEU A 32 3.44 -1.02 20.10
CA LEU A 32 4.82 -1.33 20.45
C LEU A 32 5.15 -1.01 21.91
N LYS A 33 5.90 -1.92 22.54
CA LYS A 33 6.51 -1.71 23.86
C LYS A 33 7.72 -0.76 23.78
N ASP A 34 8.56 -0.93 22.76
CA ASP A 34 9.74 -0.10 22.49
C ASP A 34 9.91 0.19 20.98
N GLY A 35 10.77 1.13 20.61
CA GLY A 35 11.07 1.47 19.21
C GLY A 35 10.11 2.48 18.57
N ARG A 36 9.23 3.12 19.35
CA ARG A 36 8.19 4.05 18.83
C ARG A 36 8.73 5.18 17.95
N LYS A 37 9.86 5.80 18.29
CA LYS A 37 10.44 6.88 17.46
C LYS A 37 10.86 6.36 16.08
N ARG A 38 11.43 5.14 16.03
CA ARG A 38 11.77 4.45 14.77
C ARG A 38 10.49 4.08 14.01
N ALA A 39 9.47 3.61 14.71
CA ALA A 39 8.18 3.28 14.13
C ALA A 39 7.48 4.50 13.49
N VAL A 40 7.48 5.67 14.13
CA VAL A 40 6.92 6.89 13.54
C VAL A 40 7.62 7.23 12.22
N PHE A 41 8.96 7.18 12.21
CA PHE A 41 9.73 7.37 10.98
C PHE A 41 9.33 6.34 9.90
N ILE A 42 9.28 5.05 10.24
CA ILE A 42 8.89 3.98 9.31
C ILE A 42 7.46 4.22 8.76
N LEU A 43 6.50 4.52 9.63
CA LEU A 43 5.10 4.68 9.27
C LEU A 43 4.88 5.90 8.38
N ILE A 44 5.51 7.05 8.67
CA ILE A 44 5.38 8.25 7.83
C ILE A 44 5.85 7.94 6.40
N ASN A 45 7.07 7.41 6.25
CA ASN A 45 7.64 7.11 4.94
C ASN A 45 6.81 6.04 4.22
N PHE A 46 6.43 4.97 4.91
CA PHE A 46 5.63 3.89 4.33
C PHE A 46 4.25 4.36 3.87
N LEU A 47 3.47 5.02 4.74
CA LEU A 47 2.11 5.45 4.42
C LEU A 47 2.11 6.51 3.31
N LYS A 48 3.08 7.42 3.31
CA LYS A 48 3.23 8.42 2.26
C LYS A 48 3.49 7.75 0.90
N SER A 49 4.43 6.81 0.85
CA SER A 49 4.70 6.03 -0.37
C SER A 49 3.54 5.10 -0.75
N ALA A 50 2.71 4.69 0.21
CA ALA A 50 1.51 3.88 -0.01
C ALA A 50 0.28 4.69 -0.45
N GLY A 51 0.42 5.99 -0.72
CA GLY A 51 -0.65 6.81 -1.28
C GLY A 51 -1.26 7.83 -0.32
N TRP A 52 -1.08 7.66 0.99
CA TRP A 52 -1.81 8.42 2.01
C TRP A 52 -1.40 9.92 2.00
N ASP A 53 -2.35 10.79 2.31
CA ASP A 53 -2.12 12.22 2.52
C ASP A 53 -1.60 12.49 3.93
N TYR A 54 -1.14 13.72 4.18
CA TYR A 54 -0.50 14.04 5.46
C TYR A 54 -1.48 14.09 6.62
N ASP A 55 -2.73 14.48 6.37
CA ASP A 55 -3.73 14.67 7.43
C ASP A 55 -4.21 13.30 7.91
N THR A 56 -4.49 12.37 6.99
CA THR A 56 -4.81 10.97 7.34
C THR A 56 -3.64 10.24 8.01
N ILE A 57 -2.40 10.52 7.61
CA ILE A 57 -1.20 9.99 8.30
C ILE A 57 -1.13 10.53 9.73
N GLU A 58 -1.39 11.81 9.95
CA GLU A 58 -1.37 12.41 11.28
C GLU A 58 -2.39 11.75 12.21
N GLU A 59 -3.65 11.65 11.75
CA GLU A 59 -4.73 10.99 12.48
C GLU A 59 -4.36 9.55 12.83
N LYS A 60 -3.81 8.81 11.85
CA LYS A 60 -3.38 7.43 12.04
C LYS A 60 -2.28 7.32 13.09
N LEU A 61 -1.28 8.20 13.07
CA LEU A 61 -0.18 8.20 14.04
C LEU A 61 -0.65 8.55 15.44
N ILE A 62 -1.56 9.52 15.59
CA ILE A 62 -2.15 9.88 16.88
C ILE A 62 -2.95 8.69 17.45
N ALA A 63 -3.80 8.08 16.63
CA ALA A 63 -4.60 6.92 17.03
C ALA A 63 -3.73 5.71 17.39
N TRP A 64 -2.70 5.43 16.59
CA TRP A 64 -1.72 4.38 16.87
C TRP A 64 -0.95 4.64 18.17
N ASN A 65 -0.49 5.87 18.40
CA ASN A 65 0.33 6.20 19.56
C ASN A 65 -0.41 6.01 20.88
N LYS A 66 -1.73 6.23 20.91
CA LYS A 66 -2.59 5.95 22.08
C LYS A 66 -2.63 4.46 22.46
N LYS A 67 -2.35 3.54 21.54
CA LYS A 67 -2.32 2.09 21.79
C LYS A 67 -0.99 1.62 22.40
N ASN A 68 0.06 2.45 22.34
CA ASN A 68 1.39 2.05 22.78
C ASN A 68 1.57 2.23 24.29
N GLY A 69 2.23 1.27 24.95
CA GLY A 69 2.59 1.38 26.37
C GLY A 69 3.70 2.41 26.60
N GLY A 70 3.35 3.65 26.94
CA GLY A 70 4.27 4.78 27.03
C GLY A 70 4.23 5.67 25.77
N PRO A 71 3.08 6.29 25.46
CA PRO A 71 2.91 7.08 24.24
C PRO A 71 3.95 8.20 24.12
N LEU A 72 4.39 8.47 22.90
CA LEU A 72 5.23 9.63 22.64
C LEU A 72 4.41 10.92 22.81
N ARG A 73 5.07 12.02 23.19
CA ARG A 73 4.41 13.34 23.21
C ARG A 73 3.95 13.69 21.80
N GLU A 74 2.73 14.20 21.66
CA GLU A 74 2.13 14.53 20.36
C GLU A 74 3.00 15.47 19.51
N VAL A 75 3.65 16.45 20.15
CA VAL A 75 4.61 17.35 19.50
C VAL A 75 5.76 16.61 18.79
N THR A 76 6.16 15.44 19.30
CA THR A 76 7.18 14.60 18.66
C THR A 76 6.68 14.01 17.35
N LEU A 77 5.43 13.52 17.32
CA LEU A 77 4.80 12.96 16.12
C LEU A 77 4.64 14.05 15.06
N LYS A 78 3.99 15.15 15.44
CA LYS A 78 3.76 16.32 14.58
C LYS A 78 5.07 16.91 14.05
N GLY A 79 6.10 16.98 14.90
CA GLY A 79 7.42 17.45 14.52
C GLY A 79 8.08 16.58 13.43
N GLN A 80 8.05 15.24 13.59
CA GLN A 80 8.58 14.33 12.57
C GLN A 80 7.78 14.39 11.26
N LEU A 81 6.46 14.46 11.34
CA LEU A 81 5.58 14.56 10.17
C LEU A 81 5.84 15.87 9.39
N ARG A 82 5.94 17.00 10.11
CA ARG A 82 6.26 18.31 9.51
C ARG A 82 7.64 18.30 8.85
N TYR A 83 8.64 17.71 9.50
CA TYR A 83 9.99 17.57 8.94
C TYR A 83 9.96 16.78 7.62
N HIS A 84 9.23 15.67 7.58
CA HIS A 84 9.05 14.87 6.37
C HIS A 84 8.32 15.67 5.27
N LYS A 85 7.25 16.39 5.63
CA LYS A 85 6.48 17.26 4.71
C LYS A 85 7.33 18.35 4.07
N ALA A 86 8.31 18.88 4.80
CA ALA A 86 9.22 19.91 4.31
C ALA A 86 10.33 19.36 3.39
N GLN A 87 10.52 18.04 3.28
CA GLN A 87 11.53 17.48 2.38
C GLN A 87 11.07 17.57 0.92
N GLN A 88 11.98 18.03 0.05
CA GLN A 88 11.71 18.15 -1.39
C GLN A 88 11.70 16.80 -2.13
N LYS A 89 12.26 15.75 -1.53
CA LYS A 89 12.38 14.42 -2.12
C LYS A 89 11.46 13.43 -1.43
N GLU A 90 10.79 12.61 -2.21
CA GLU A 90 10.06 11.46 -1.67
C GLU A 90 11.05 10.48 -1.04
N MET A 91 10.86 10.20 0.25
CA MET A 91 11.67 9.24 0.99
C MET A 91 10.90 7.92 1.08
N LEU A 92 11.58 6.83 0.70
CA LEU A 92 11.06 5.48 0.86
C LEU A 92 11.24 5.01 2.31
N PRO A 93 10.39 4.09 2.78
CA PRO A 93 10.66 3.42 4.04
C PRO A 93 11.99 2.65 3.96
N PRO A 94 12.66 2.41 5.10
CA PRO A 94 13.87 1.61 5.16
C PRO A 94 13.76 0.26 4.44
N ASN A 95 14.88 -0.21 3.90
CA ASN A 95 14.94 -1.54 3.31
C ASN A 95 14.81 -2.62 4.39
N CYS A 96 14.26 -3.78 4.02
CA CYS A 96 14.05 -4.90 4.94
C CYS A 96 15.37 -5.44 5.53
N GLU A 97 16.46 -5.37 4.77
CA GLU A 97 17.80 -5.84 5.17
C GLU A 97 18.46 -4.97 6.25
N ALA A 98 18.00 -3.74 6.43
CA ALA A 98 18.53 -2.80 7.39
C ALA A 98 18.06 -3.19 8.82
N LYS A 99 18.83 -4.07 9.46
CA LYS A 99 18.48 -4.78 10.71
C LYS A 99 17.96 -3.88 11.83
N GLN A 100 18.51 -2.67 11.95
CA GLN A 100 18.15 -1.69 12.98
C GLN A 100 16.70 -1.19 12.93
N TYR A 101 16.00 -1.43 11.81
CA TYR A 101 14.60 -1.04 11.65
C TYR A 101 13.65 -2.17 12.01
N TYR A 102 13.50 -3.20 11.17
CA TYR A 102 12.45 -4.19 11.37
C TYR A 102 12.86 -5.36 12.26
N VAL A 103 14.12 -5.81 12.15
CA VAL A 103 14.63 -7.00 12.82
C VAL A 103 14.87 -6.71 14.31
N GLU A 104 15.65 -5.68 14.62
CA GLU A 104 15.96 -5.30 16.01
C GLU A 104 14.75 -4.75 16.77
N MET A 105 13.75 -4.22 16.08
CA MET A 105 12.46 -3.86 16.71
C MET A 105 11.58 -5.07 17.02
N GLY A 106 11.95 -6.29 16.56
CA GLY A 106 11.17 -7.50 16.78
C GLY A 106 9.87 -7.58 15.98
N VAL A 107 9.72 -6.77 14.93
CA VAL A 107 8.50 -6.72 14.09
C VAL A 107 8.65 -7.44 12.76
N CYS A 108 9.84 -7.93 12.42
CA CYS A 108 10.07 -8.66 11.18
C CYS A 108 9.55 -10.10 11.29
N GLN A 109 8.31 -10.33 10.83
CA GLN A 109 7.71 -11.66 10.66
C GLN A 109 7.43 -11.92 9.18
N PRO A 110 8.44 -12.37 8.41
CA PRO A 110 8.34 -12.46 6.96
C PRO A 110 7.37 -13.56 6.51
N ASP A 111 6.65 -13.29 5.42
CA ASP A 111 5.90 -14.29 4.66
C ASP A 111 6.56 -14.57 3.29
N HIS A 112 5.91 -15.38 2.46
CA HIS A 112 6.41 -15.74 1.14
C HIS A 112 6.65 -14.52 0.21
N LEU A 113 5.87 -13.44 0.32
CA LEU A 113 6.03 -12.24 -0.50
C LEU A 113 7.20 -11.38 0.01
N CYS A 114 7.50 -11.40 1.32
CA CYS A 114 8.64 -10.69 1.90
C CYS A 114 9.97 -11.07 1.25
N SER A 115 10.15 -12.33 0.84
CA SER A 115 11.37 -12.79 0.14
C SER A 115 11.61 -12.16 -1.23
N LYS A 116 10.57 -11.53 -1.82
CA LYS A 116 10.60 -11.03 -3.21
C LYS A 116 10.77 -9.51 -3.28
N ILE A 117 10.86 -8.82 -2.15
CA ILE A 117 10.80 -7.35 -2.07
C ILE A 117 12.01 -6.77 -1.34
N LYS A 118 12.36 -5.55 -1.71
CA LYS A 118 13.46 -4.80 -1.08
C LYS A 118 13.04 -4.03 0.18
N ASN A 119 11.82 -3.49 0.18
CA ASN A 119 11.29 -2.66 1.26
C ASN A 119 9.78 -2.92 1.44
N PRO A 120 9.19 -2.50 2.58
CA PRO A 120 7.78 -2.78 2.87
C PRO A 120 6.79 -2.16 1.89
N VAL A 121 7.06 -1.00 1.29
CA VAL A 121 6.10 -0.39 0.36
C VAL A 121 5.94 -1.24 -0.92
N ASN A 122 7.02 -1.85 -1.40
CA ASN A 122 6.95 -2.77 -2.54
C ASN A 122 6.03 -3.97 -2.28
N TYR A 123 5.87 -4.40 -1.02
CA TYR A 123 4.88 -5.41 -0.65
C TYR A 123 3.46 -4.93 -0.96
N ALA A 124 3.12 -3.77 -0.40
CA ALA A 124 1.77 -3.22 -0.41
C ALA A 124 1.34 -2.87 -1.84
N LEU A 125 2.24 -2.25 -2.61
CA LEU A 125 2.00 -1.92 -4.01
C LEU A 125 1.79 -3.18 -4.86
N ARG A 126 2.63 -4.21 -4.69
CA ARG A 126 2.47 -5.47 -5.45
C ARG A 126 1.14 -6.16 -5.15
N LYS A 127 0.72 -6.20 -3.88
CA LYS A 127 -0.61 -6.74 -3.51
C LYS A 127 -1.75 -5.93 -4.13
N ALA A 128 -1.70 -4.60 -4.03
CA ALA A 128 -2.73 -3.73 -4.59
C ALA A 128 -2.83 -3.90 -6.12
N GLN A 129 -1.68 -3.95 -6.81
CA GLN A 129 -1.63 -4.12 -8.26
C GLN A 129 -2.19 -5.48 -8.69
N PHE A 130 -1.87 -6.55 -7.95
CA PHE A 130 -2.41 -7.89 -8.20
C PHE A 130 -3.93 -7.95 -8.08
N LEU A 131 -4.51 -7.35 -7.04
CA LEU A 131 -5.97 -7.30 -6.85
C LEU A 131 -6.66 -6.50 -7.96
N ARG A 132 -6.12 -5.32 -8.31
CA ARG A 132 -6.63 -4.52 -9.43
C ARG A 132 -6.64 -5.31 -10.73
N MET A 133 -5.59 -6.08 -11.02
CA MET A 133 -5.54 -6.95 -12.20
C MET A 133 -6.60 -8.06 -12.16
N GLN A 134 -6.84 -8.68 -11.00
CA GLN A 134 -7.87 -9.70 -10.86
C GLN A 134 -9.28 -9.15 -11.06
N GLU A 135 -9.58 -7.98 -10.49
CA GLU A 135 -10.87 -7.31 -10.67
C GLU A 135 -11.13 -6.96 -12.14
N GLN A 136 -10.12 -6.45 -12.85
CA GLN A 136 -10.23 -6.14 -14.28
C GLN A 136 -10.50 -7.40 -15.11
N LYS A 137 -9.84 -8.52 -14.81
CA LYS A 137 -10.10 -9.81 -15.48
C LYS A 137 -11.53 -10.30 -15.21
N ALA A 138 -12.00 -10.22 -13.97
CA ALA A 138 -13.37 -10.60 -13.60
C ALA A 138 -14.43 -9.74 -14.31
N LYS A 139 -14.21 -8.41 -14.39
CA LYS A 139 -15.10 -7.48 -15.11
C LYS A 139 -15.15 -7.77 -16.61
N LYS A 140 -14.00 -8.11 -17.23
CA LYS A 140 -13.95 -8.51 -18.65
C LYS A 140 -14.68 -9.84 -18.89
N GLY A 141 -14.47 -10.84 -18.03
CA GLY A 141 -15.18 -12.14 -18.12
C GLY A 141 -16.71 -12.00 -18.02
N LYS A 142 -17.21 -11.14 -17.12
CA LYS A 142 -18.65 -10.83 -17.00
C LYS A 142 -19.23 -10.06 -18.20
N ARG A 143 -18.44 -9.19 -18.85
CA ARG A 143 -18.88 -8.46 -20.06
C ARG A 143 -19.00 -9.39 -21.27
N ILE A 144 -18.09 -10.36 -21.40
CA ILE A 144 -18.12 -11.36 -22.48
C ILE A 144 -19.36 -12.25 -22.32
N SER A 145 -19.59 -12.82 -21.13
CA SER A 145 -20.77 -13.66 -20.86
C SER A 145 -22.12 -12.93 -20.99
N LYS A 146 -22.20 -11.63 -20.68
CA LYS A 146 -23.41 -10.82 -20.98
C LYS A 146 -23.61 -10.57 -22.48
N LYS A 147 -22.53 -10.40 -23.25
CA LYS A 147 -22.60 -10.19 -24.71
C LYS A 147 -23.04 -11.46 -25.44
N ASP A 148 -22.61 -12.62 -24.97
CA ASP A 148 -23.02 -13.92 -25.53
C ASP A 148 -24.50 -14.25 -25.24
N SER A 149 -25.03 -13.78 -24.10
CA SER A 149 -26.45 -13.92 -23.73
C SER A 149 -27.42 -12.96 -24.45
N LEU A 150 -26.92 -11.94 -25.16
CA LEU A 150 -27.70 -11.01 -25.99
C LEU A 150 -27.38 -11.25 -27.48
N SER A 151 -27.57 -12.48 -27.94
CA SER A 151 -27.64 -12.77 -29.38
C SER A 151 -29.11 -12.62 -29.82
N PRO A 152 -29.43 -11.80 -30.85
CA PRO A 152 -30.81 -11.53 -31.25
C PRO A 152 -31.48 -12.79 -31.80
N LYS A 153 -32.72 -13.06 -31.36
CA LYS A 153 -33.61 -14.04 -32.01
C LYS A 153 -33.77 -13.63 -33.48
N ILE A 154 -33.27 -14.47 -34.38
CA ILE A 154 -33.51 -14.35 -35.82
C ILE A 154 -35.02 -14.44 -36.01
N VAL A 155 -35.66 -13.32 -36.35
CA VAL A 155 -37.06 -13.30 -36.78
C VAL A 155 -37.07 -13.79 -38.22
N GLU A 156 -37.50 -15.03 -38.43
CA GLU A 156 -37.78 -15.58 -39.75
C GLU A 156 -38.95 -14.80 -40.38
N ASN A 157 -38.65 -13.86 -41.26
CA ASN A 157 -39.64 -13.30 -42.17
C ASN A 157 -39.95 -14.35 -43.24
N LYS A 158 -41.13 -14.97 -43.16
CA LYS A 158 -41.67 -15.77 -44.27
C LYS A 158 -42.26 -14.82 -45.32
N THR A 159 -41.62 -14.81 -46.47
CA THR A 159 -42.17 -14.33 -47.74
C THR A 159 -43.19 -15.33 -48.29
N GLY A 160 -44.35 -14.82 -48.70
CA GLY A 160 -45.36 -15.42 -49.57
C GLY A 160 -46.29 -14.26 -49.93
N ASN A 161 -46.24 -13.63 -51.11
CA ASN A 161 -46.39 -14.10 -52.49
C ASN A 161 -47.70 -14.87 -52.74
N GLU A 162 -48.52 -14.21 -53.55
CA GLU A 162 -49.77 -14.60 -54.24
C GLU A 162 -51.09 -14.43 -53.46
#